data_AF-A0AAU8SZR6-F1
#
_entry.id   AF-A0AAU8SZR6-F1
#
_cell.length_a   1.000
_cell.length_b   1.000
_cell.length_c   1.000
_cell.angle_alpha   90.00
_cell.angle_beta   90.00
_cell.angle_gamma   90.00
#
_symmetry.space_group_name_H-M   'P 1'
#
loop_
_entity.id
_entity.type
_entity.pdbx_description
1 polymer ?
#
loop_
_entity_poly.entity_id
_entity_poly.type
_entity_poly.pdbx_seq_one_letter_code
_entity_poly.pdbx_strand_id
1 'polypeptide(L)'
;MPSSSIVSPNPRRVRRAAFVLALVLALHWLAALWLVRFREPFKPVEPDNVPVQVELLKPQPIERASAPEKPAADGPRAAPKRAAPAPAPRARAPRASAPVSSAVESPDESPAAASATASAAEPAGAAASGAASDATGSAASSAAAGASGAAAPPGEATKGVKFALPPSADLQYDTFYNGMQNMPGTIHWRTDGSGYSLYVSMPVPFVGPYTYESRGRVDAFGIAPARYVETRGRRPSDFAIFNRETKQIVFTGTPNSLALPDGAQDRFSMLMQLAGLVGGDPDAYRPGVTREFFVVDRDSGETWPITTIGDETISTSAGSLDARHFMRLPRRAGDARRIDIWLAPSLGWLPVRMVQTEPSGAQIELLLRQRASASDAAGERASADANGDSGAASAPTPASGAPRNADESVNSTAGAPASPPAVHERQQP
;
A
#
# COMPACT_ATOMS: atom_id res chain seq x y z
N MET A 1 -35.12 36.27 51.90
CA MET A 1 -34.18 35.99 50.79
C MET A 1 -34.04 37.27 49.97
N PRO A 2 -32.82 37.75 49.66
CA PRO A 2 -32.65 38.96 48.84
C PRO A 2 -32.97 38.68 47.37
N SER A 3 -33.68 39.61 46.72
CA SER A 3 -34.15 39.44 45.33
C SER A 3 -33.02 39.55 44.31
N SER A 4 -33.00 38.66 43.32
CA SER A 4 -32.05 38.73 42.20
C SER A 4 -32.31 39.95 41.32
N SER A 5 -31.36 40.88 41.26
CA SER A 5 -31.47 42.12 40.50
C SER A 5 -31.19 41.87 39.01
N ILE A 6 -32.23 41.92 38.17
CA ILE A 6 -32.09 41.75 36.72
C ILE A 6 -31.42 43.00 36.14
N VAL A 7 -30.12 42.91 35.85
CA VAL A 7 -29.35 44.00 35.22
C VAL A 7 -29.80 44.19 33.78
N SER A 8 -30.64 45.21 33.54
CA SER A 8 -31.14 45.56 32.21
C SER A 8 -29.97 45.99 31.30
N PRO A 9 -29.73 45.32 30.15
CA PRO A 9 -28.56 45.58 29.32
C PRO A 9 -28.65 46.96 28.64
N ASN A 10 -27.58 47.76 28.79
CA ASN A 10 -27.53 49.12 28.25
C ASN A 10 -27.78 49.13 26.73
N PRO A 11 -28.80 49.85 26.21
CA PRO A 11 -29.20 49.79 24.80
C PRO A 11 -28.11 50.28 23.84
N ARG A 12 -27.16 51.12 24.29
CA ARG A 12 -25.99 51.52 23.49
C ARG A 12 -24.98 50.38 23.34
N ARG A 13 -24.87 49.46 24.31
CA ARG A 13 -24.06 48.22 24.18
C ARG A 13 -24.76 47.22 23.27
N VAL A 14 -26.07 47.01 23.42
CA VAL A 14 -26.87 46.12 22.56
C VAL A 14 -26.78 46.53 21.08
N ARG A 15 -26.97 47.83 20.77
CA ARG A 15 -26.81 48.36 19.40
C ARG A 15 -25.40 48.14 18.82
N ARG A 16 -24.34 48.30 19.63
CA ARG A 16 -22.95 48.04 19.20
C ARG A 16 -22.71 46.55 18.94
N ALA A 17 -23.20 45.67 19.80
CA ALA A 17 -23.09 44.21 19.61
C ALA A 17 -23.83 43.75 18.34
N ALA A 18 -25.04 44.25 18.10
CA ALA A 18 -25.80 43.95 16.89
C ALA A 18 -25.09 44.45 15.61
N PHE A 19 -24.50 45.64 15.64
CA PHE A 19 -23.72 46.17 14.51
C PHE A 19 -22.46 45.33 14.23
N VAL A 20 -21.71 44.93 15.26
CA VAL A 20 -20.54 44.05 15.11
C VAL A 20 -20.95 42.68 14.56
N LEU A 21 -22.05 42.09 15.05
CA LEU A 21 -22.57 40.83 14.52
C LEU A 21 -22.96 40.96 13.04
N ALA A 22 -23.67 42.02 12.65
CA ALA A 22 -24.02 42.28 11.26
C ALA A 22 -22.80 42.47 10.36
N LEU A 23 -21.77 43.19 10.83
CA LEU A 23 -20.51 43.38 10.11
C LEU A 23 -19.74 42.06 9.94
N VAL A 24 -19.68 41.21 10.98
CA VAL A 24 -19.05 39.88 10.91
C VAL A 24 -19.80 38.98 9.94
N LEU A 25 -21.14 38.98 9.95
CA LEU A 25 -21.95 38.22 8.98
C LEU A 25 -21.75 38.73 7.55
N ALA A 26 -21.69 40.04 7.33
CA ALA A 26 -21.41 40.63 6.03
C ALA A 26 -20.00 40.26 5.51
N LEU A 27 -18.99 40.24 6.39
CA LEU A 27 -17.64 39.77 6.05
C LEU A 27 -17.61 38.29 5.69
N HIS A 28 -18.33 37.43 6.42
CA HIS A 28 -18.45 36.01 6.06
C HIS A 28 -19.20 35.81 4.74
N TRP A 29 -20.23 36.61 4.46
CA TRP A 29 -20.95 36.59 3.18
C TRP A 29 -20.05 37.05 2.02
N LEU A 30 -19.25 38.11 2.20
CA LEU A 30 -18.26 38.56 1.23
C LEU A 30 -17.15 37.53 1.00
N ALA A 31 -16.66 36.88 2.05
CA ALA A 31 -15.69 35.79 1.94
C ALA A 31 -16.27 34.57 1.20
N ALA A 32 -17.55 34.22 1.46
CA ALA A 32 -18.25 33.16 0.74
C ALA A 32 -18.46 33.51 -0.75
N LEU A 33 -18.86 34.75 -1.07
CA LEU A 33 -18.97 35.24 -2.45
C LEU A 33 -17.62 35.23 -3.18
N TRP A 34 -16.55 35.67 -2.51
CA TRP A 34 -15.18 35.63 -3.04
C TRP A 34 -14.75 34.18 -3.31
N LEU A 35 -14.95 33.28 -2.36
CA LEU A 35 -14.64 31.85 -2.48
C LEU A 35 -15.44 31.18 -3.62
N VAL A 36 -16.71 31.52 -3.79
CA VAL A 36 -17.54 31.02 -4.90
C VAL A 36 -17.11 31.60 -6.26
N ARG A 37 -16.59 32.83 -6.30
CA ARG A 37 -16.19 33.52 -7.55
C ARG A 37 -14.76 33.23 -8.01
N PHE A 38 -13.86 32.89 -7.08
CA PHE A 38 -12.47 32.49 -7.40
C PHE A 38 -12.25 30.97 -7.41
N ARG A 39 -13.29 30.18 -7.09
CA ARG A 39 -13.34 28.78 -7.51
C ARG A 39 -13.71 28.73 -8.99
N GLU A 40 -12.84 28.13 -9.80
CA GLU A 40 -13.34 27.37 -10.94
C GLU A 40 -13.90 26.06 -10.40
N PRO A 41 -15.22 25.84 -10.35
CA PRO A 41 -15.74 24.50 -10.09
C PRO A 41 -15.28 23.61 -11.25
N PHE A 42 -15.00 22.33 -10.96
CA PHE A 42 -14.94 21.31 -12.00
C PHE A 42 -16.30 21.32 -12.72
N LYS A 43 -16.35 21.96 -13.89
CA LYS A 43 -17.44 21.80 -14.84
C LYS A 43 -17.30 20.38 -15.35
N PRO A 44 -18.22 19.46 -15.02
CA PRO A 44 -18.15 18.13 -15.59
C PRO A 44 -18.23 18.27 -17.09
N VAL A 45 -17.38 17.57 -17.84
CA VAL A 45 -17.64 17.38 -19.26
C VAL A 45 -19.01 16.69 -19.35
N GLU A 46 -19.98 17.46 -19.83
CA GLU A 46 -21.33 17.01 -20.10
C GLU A 46 -21.25 16.11 -21.34
N PRO A 47 -21.71 14.85 -21.28
CA PRO A 47 -21.30 13.81 -22.24
C PRO A 47 -21.86 13.97 -23.66
N ASP A 48 -22.59 15.05 -23.92
CA ASP A 48 -23.14 15.36 -25.24
C ASP A 48 -22.01 15.76 -26.21
N ASN A 49 -21.90 14.99 -27.30
CA ASN A 49 -21.00 15.21 -28.45
C ASN A 49 -19.53 14.75 -28.32
N VAL A 50 -19.21 13.77 -27.47
CA VAL A 50 -18.02 12.92 -27.76
C VAL A 50 -18.37 12.04 -28.96
N PRO A 51 -17.68 12.13 -30.12
CA PRO A 51 -18.03 11.36 -31.32
C PRO A 51 -17.83 9.86 -31.10
N VAL A 52 -18.93 9.12 -31.16
CA VAL A 52 -19.06 7.75 -30.65
C VAL A 52 -18.45 6.72 -31.62
N GLN A 53 -17.12 6.57 -31.59
CA GLN A 53 -16.43 5.37 -32.09
C GLN A 53 -16.14 4.43 -30.92
N VAL A 54 -17.13 3.62 -30.53
CA VAL A 54 -16.97 2.63 -29.44
C VAL A 54 -16.15 1.43 -29.92
N GLU A 55 -14.83 1.60 -30.01
CA GLU A 55 -13.94 0.46 -29.92
C GLU A 55 -13.91 0.00 -28.46
N LEU A 56 -14.67 -1.07 -28.16
CA LEU A 56 -14.75 -1.66 -26.83
C LEU A 56 -13.58 -2.63 -26.61
N LEU A 57 -12.45 -2.08 -26.17
CA LEU A 57 -11.26 -2.84 -25.81
C LEU A 57 -11.53 -3.66 -24.55
N LYS A 58 -11.48 -5.00 -24.68
CA LYS A 58 -11.59 -5.93 -23.55
C LYS A 58 -10.21 -6.24 -22.94
N PRO A 59 -10.14 -6.85 -21.73
CA PRO A 59 -8.92 -7.47 -21.24
C PRO A 59 -8.38 -8.49 -22.27
N GLN A 60 -7.10 -8.33 -22.63
CA GLN A 60 -6.39 -9.16 -23.61
C GLN A 60 -4.95 -9.37 -23.11
N PRO A 61 -4.27 -10.45 -23.51
CA PRO A 61 -2.87 -10.65 -23.17
C PRO A 61 -2.00 -9.50 -23.67
N ILE A 62 -0.99 -9.12 -22.89
CA ILE A 62 -0.01 -8.12 -23.29
C ILE A 62 0.99 -8.70 -24.30
N GLU A 63 1.51 -7.85 -25.17
CA GLU A 63 2.64 -8.20 -26.02
C GLU A 63 3.86 -8.51 -25.16
N ARG A 64 4.61 -9.53 -25.57
CA ARG A 64 5.91 -9.86 -24.98
C ARG A 64 6.90 -10.11 -26.09
N ALA A 65 8.04 -9.43 -26.02
CA ALA A 65 9.22 -9.91 -26.74
C ALA A 65 9.62 -11.28 -26.18
N SER A 66 10.06 -12.19 -27.05
CA SER A 66 10.82 -13.35 -26.60
C SER A 66 11.99 -12.89 -25.76
N ALA A 67 12.24 -13.56 -24.63
CA ALA A 67 13.47 -13.32 -23.89
C ALA A 67 14.66 -13.59 -24.83
N PRO A 68 15.73 -12.76 -24.81
CA PRO A 68 16.88 -12.98 -25.68
C PRO A 68 17.43 -14.38 -25.42
N GLU A 69 17.47 -15.21 -26.47
CA GLU A 69 17.99 -16.57 -26.37
C GLU A 69 19.43 -16.48 -25.85
N LYS A 70 19.65 -16.97 -24.63
CA LYS A 70 20.96 -16.96 -23.99
C LYS A 70 21.92 -17.66 -24.95
N PRO A 71 22.97 -16.98 -25.47
CA PRO A 71 23.81 -17.53 -26.53
C PRO A 71 24.24 -18.94 -26.17
N ALA A 72 23.92 -19.89 -27.05
CA ALA A 72 24.24 -21.30 -26.85
C ALA A 72 25.75 -21.42 -26.65
N ALA A 73 26.18 -21.66 -25.42
CA ALA A 73 27.59 -21.80 -25.11
C ALA A 73 28.12 -23.02 -25.86
N ASP A 74 29.01 -22.80 -26.83
CA ASP A 74 29.57 -23.85 -27.70
C ASP A 74 29.98 -25.06 -26.86
N GLY A 75 29.32 -26.19 -27.11
CA GLY A 75 29.52 -27.41 -26.33
C GLY A 75 30.99 -27.83 -26.39
N PRO A 76 31.61 -28.22 -25.25
CA PRO A 76 33.04 -28.46 -25.18
C PRO A 76 33.48 -29.51 -26.22
N ARG A 77 34.23 -29.04 -27.22
CA ARG A 77 34.69 -29.84 -28.36
C ARG A 77 35.38 -31.11 -27.88
N ALA A 78 34.83 -32.27 -28.25
CA ALA A 78 35.28 -33.56 -27.75
C ALA A 78 36.79 -33.79 -27.99
N ALA A 79 37.53 -34.04 -26.90
CA ALA A 79 38.92 -34.45 -26.97
C ALA A 79 39.04 -35.89 -27.54
N PRO A 80 40.06 -36.19 -28.38
CA PRO A 80 40.24 -37.52 -28.93
C PRO A 80 40.62 -38.54 -27.86
N LYS A 81 40.01 -39.73 -27.92
CA LYS A 81 40.27 -40.83 -26.97
C LYS A 81 41.71 -41.34 -27.09
N ARG A 82 42.43 -41.44 -25.97
CA ARG A 82 43.65 -42.27 -25.86
C ARG A 82 43.30 -43.60 -25.20
N ALA A 83 43.91 -44.69 -25.67
CA ALA A 83 43.61 -46.05 -25.20
C ALA A 83 44.11 -46.33 -23.77
N ALA A 84 43.48 -47.30 -23.11
CA ALA A 84 43.79 -47.72 -21.73
C ALA A 84 44.57 -49.06 -21.68
N PRO A 85 45.45 -49.26 -20.68
CA PRO A 85 46.02 -50.57 -20.32
C PRO A 85 45.13 -51.36 -19.34
N ALA A 86 45.38 -52.67 -19.23
CA ALA A 86 44.59 -53.63 -18.45
C ALA A 86 45.11 -53.84 -16.99
N PRO A 87 44.35 -54.52 -16.08
CA PRO A 87 44.53 -54.41 -14.62
C PRO A 87 45.02 -55.68 -13.89
N ALA A 88 45.61 -55.52 -12.70
CA ALA A 88 45.63 -56.46 -11.54
C ALA A 88 46.48 -55.88 -10.37
N PRO A 89 46.41 -56.37 -9.12
CA PRO A 89 45.40 -57.22 -8.45
C PRO A 89 44.81 -56.55 -7.17
N ARG A 90 43.97 -57.28 -6.39
CA ARG A 90 43.39 -56.85 -5.09
C ARG A 90 44.08 -57.47 -3.88
N ALA A 91 44.21 -56.71 -2.79
CA ALA A 91 44.31 -57.17 -1.40
C ALA A 91 43.95 -56.00 -0.44
N ARG A 92 43.48 -56.17 0.80
CA ARG A 92 42.65 -57.20 1.45
C ARG A 92 42.01 -56.52 2.68
N ALA A 93 40.74 -56.77 2.98
CA ALA A 93 40.04 -56.14 4.12
C ALA A 93 40.19 -56.91 5.44
N PRO A 94 40.10 -56.24 6.61
CA PRO A 94 39.70 -56.85 7.86
C PRO A 94 38.19 -56.68 8.15
N ARG A 95 37.56 -57.79 8.56
CA ARG A 95 36.36 -57.83 9.41
C ARG A 95 36.81 -57.73 10.89
N ALA A 96 35.98 -57.54 11.91
CA ALA A 96 34.65 -56.93 12.12
C ALA A 96 34.39 -56.99 13.65
N SER A 97 33.37 -56.28 14.16
CA SER A 97 32.75 -56.58 15.46
C SER A 97 31.27 -56.16 15.46
N ALA A 98 30.46 -56.83 16.27
CA ALA A 98 29.00 -56.72 16.32
C ALA A 98 28.55 -56.14 17.69
N PRO A 99 27.23 -55.95 17.96
CA PRO A 99 26.76 -55.01 18.98
C PRO A 99 26.71 -55.61 20.40
N VAL A 100 26.55 -54.72 21.38
CA VAL A 100 26.02 -55.04 22.71
C VAL A 100 24.82 -54.15 23.02
N SER A 101 23.81 -54.75 23.64
CA SER A 101 22.65 -54.06 24.21
C SER A 101 22.87 -53.86 25.71
N SER A 102 22.42 -52.73 26.24
CA SER A 102 22.38 -52.46 27.68
C SER A 102 21.01 -51.96 28.07
N ALA A 103 20.17 -52.83 28.62
CA ALA A 103 19.07 -52.40 29.47
C ALA A 103 19.63 -51.93 30.81
N VAL A 104 18.95 -50.98 31.45
CA VAL A 104 19.15 -50.64 32.87
C VAL A 104 17.80 -50.72 33.56
N GLU A 105 17.84 -51.20 34.79
CA GLU A 105 16.71 -51.69 35.58
C GLU A 105 16.02 -50.56 36.36
N SER A 106 14.74 -50.76 36.71
CA SER A 106 14.03 -49.89 37.66
C SER A 106 14.62 -50.02 39.07
N PRO A 107 14.30 -49.08 39.97
CA PRO A 107 13.55 -49.53 41.14
C PRO A 107 12.26 -48.74 41.39
N ASP A 108 11.43 -49.32 42.25
CA ASP A 108 10.10 -48.86 42.65
C ASP A 108 10.20 -48.04 43.95
N GLU A 109 9.52 -46.89 44.02
CA GLU A 109 9.03 -46.36 45.30
C GLU A 109 7.80 -45.46 45.13
N SER A 110 6.82 -45.65 46.00
CA SER A 110 5.59 -44.86 46.14
C SER A 110 5.24 -44.78 47.62
N PRO A 111 4.77 -43.62 48.13
CA PRO A 111 3.42 -43.68 48.70
C PRO A 111 2.56 -42.40 48.64
N ALA A 112 1.33 -42.59 48.16
CA ALA A 112 0.05 -42.24 48.83
C ALA A 112 -0.49 -40.78 48.93
N ALA A 113 -1.78 -40.72 49.28
CA ALA A 113 -2.70 -39.59 49.55
C ALA A 113 -3.13 -38.75 48.30
N ALA A 114 -4.38 -38.80 47.79
CA ALA A 114 -5.73 -38.61 48.38
C ALA A 114 -6.05 -37.13 48.69
N SER A 115 -7.19 -36.52 48.32
CA SER A 115 -8.50 -36.98 47.77
C SER A 115 -9.04 -35.93 46.74
N ALA A 116 -10.25 -35.92 46.15
CA ALA A 116 -11.51 -36.68 46.35
C ALA A 116 -12.45 -36.65 45.09
N THR A 117 -13.45 -37.55 45.09
CA THR A 117 -14.86 -37.47 44.57
C THR A 117 -15.33 -36.29 43.68
N ALA A 118 -16.32 -36.41 42.76
CA ALA A 118 -17.13 -37.51 42.17
C ALA A 118 -17.96 -36.90 41.00
N SER A 119 -18.13 -37.50 39.82
CA SER A 119 -19.01 -38.64 39.40
C SER A 119 -20.50 -38.30 39.12
N ALA A 120 -20.98 -38.73 37.94
CA ALA A 120 -22.37 -38.80 37.43
C ALA A 120 -23.12 -37.45 37.19
N ALA A 121 -24.09 -37.34 36.25
CA ALA A 121 -24.85 -38.39 35.56
C ALA A 121 -25.29 -38.03 34.10
N GLU A 122 -25.50 -39.07 33.29
CA GLU A 122 -26.40 -39.13 32.10
C GLU A 122 -27.86 -39.49 32.58
N PRO A 123 -28.94 -39.74 31.77
CA PRO A 123 -28.94 -40.40 30.45
C PRO A 123 -29.98 -40.00 29.36
N ALA A 124 -29.88 -40.65 28.20
CA ALA A 124 -30.93 -40.95 27.19
C ALA A 124 -31.46 -39.80 26.29
N GLY A 125 -31.91 -40.03 25.04
CA GLY A 125 -31.98 -41.26 24.22
C GLY A 125 -32.92 -41.07 23.00
N ALA A 126 -33.08 -41.99 22.03
CA ALA A 126 -32.32 -43.21 21.70
C ALA A 126 -32.62 -43.74 20.26
N ALA A 127 -31.61 -44.35 19.63
CA ALA A 127 -31.63 -45.50 18.69
C ALA A 127 -32.53 -45.59 17.41
N ALA A 128 -31.87 -45.58 16.24
CA ALA A 128 -32.11 -46.45 15.05
C ALA A 128 -30.97 -46.21 14.01
N SER A 129 -29.93 -47.04 13.85
CA SER A 129 -29.85 -48.38 13.22
C SER A 129 -30.12 -48.38 11.70
N GLY A 130 -29.11 -48.72 10.87
CA GLY A 130 -29.21 -48.56 9.40
C GLY A 130 -28.07 -49.06 8.50
N ALA A 131 -27.44 -50.20 8.80
CA ALA A 131 -26.45 -50.91 7.94
C ALA A 131 -25.11 -50.22 7.64
N ALA A 132 -24.17 -50.98 7.06
CA ALA A 132 -22.74 -50.61 6.92
C ALA A 132 -22.11 -51.14 5.61
N SER A 133 -20.93 -50.63 5.26
CA SER A 133 -19.92 -51.32 4.44
C SER A 133 -18.54 -50.71 4.70
N ASP A 134 -17.57 -51.55 5.05
CA ASP A 134 -16.18 -51.16 5.29
C ASP A 134 -15.40 -50.89 4.00
N ALA A 135 -14.52 -49.90 4.04
CA ALA A 135 -13.30 -49.86 3.24
C ALA A 135 -12.21 -49.10 4.04
N THR A 136 -11.30 -49.83 4.67
CA THR A 136 -10.24 -49.25 5.51
C THR A 136 -9.10 -48.66 4.66
N GLY A 137 -8.57 -47.51 5.07
CA GLY A 137 -7.57 -46.77 4.30
C GLY A 137 -6.89 -45.63 5.06
N SER A 138 -6.55 -45.82 6.33
CA SER A 138 -5.90 -44.79 7.15
C SER A 138 -4.38 -44.79 6.97
N ALA A 139 -3.84 -43.70 6.43
CA ALA A 139 -2.45 -43.30 6.61
C ALA A 139 -2.29 -41.80 6.32
N ALA A 140 -2.27 -40.97 7.38
CA ALA A 140 -1.82 -39.59 7.27
C ALA A 140 -0.33 -39.50 7.67
N SER A 141 0.47 -38.72 6.93
CA SER A 141 1.30 -37.63 7.50
C SER A 141 2.27 -37.03 6.47
N SER A 142 2.43 -35.70 6.58
CA SER A 142 3.63 -34.89 6.28
C SER A 142 4.67 -35.37 5.25
N ALA A 143 4.79 -34.61 4.17
CA ALA A 143 6.07 -34.37 3.51
C ALA A 143 6.15 -32.90 3.04
N ALA A 144 6.59 -32.00 3.92
CA ALA A 144 6.93 -30.64 3.51
C ALA A 144 8.28 -30.66 2.77
N ALA A 145 8.25 -30.37 1.47
CA ALA A 145 9.44 -30.15 0.65
C ALA A 145 9.30 -28.82 -0.09
N GLY A 146 10.31 -27.95 0.01
CA GLY A 146 10.24 -26.60 -0.54
C GLY A 146 10.21 -26.59 -2.06
N ALA A 147 9.06 -26.24 -2.63
CA ALA A 147 8.97 -25.84 -4.04
C ALA A 147 9.71 -24.50 -4.23
N SER A 148 11.02 -24.59 -4.50
CA SER A 148 11.82 -23.44 -4.93
C SER A 148 11.15 -22.79 -6.14
N GLY A 149 11.19 -21.46 -6.21
CA GLY A 149 10.43 -20.68 -7.19
C GLY A 149 10.80 -21.03 -8.62
N ALA A 150 10.04 -21.94 -9.23
CA ALA A 150 10.14 -22.27 -10.64
C ALA A 150 9.67 -21.06 -11.45
N ALA A 151 10.62 -20.20 -11.83
CA ALA A 151 10.39 -19.16 -12.82
C ALA A 151 9.78 -19.81 -14.07
N ALA A 152 8.66 -19.27 -14.56
CA ALA A 152 8.00 -19.78 -15.75
C ALA A 152 9.01 -19.81 -16.92
N PRO A 153 8.96 -20.82 -17.80
CA PRO A 153 9.87 -20.89 -18.94
C PRO A 153 9.76 -19.62 -19.79
N PRO A 154 10.86 -19.13 -20.40
CA PRO A 154 10.83 -17.99 -21.30
C PRO A 154 9.79 -18.20 -22.40
N GLY A 155 8.77 -17.35 -22.42
CA GLY A 155 7.67 -17.48 -23.36
C GLY A 155 8.07 -17.13 -24.80
N GLU A 156 7.42 -17.77 -25.75
CA GLU A 156 7.40 -17.32 -27.15
C GLU A 156 6.83 -15.90 -27.26
N ALA A 157 7.18 -15.18 -28.34
CA ALA A 157 6.70 -13.82 -28.55
C ALA A 157 5.19 -13.80 -28.82
N THR A 158 4.40 -13.46 -27.81
CA THR A 158 2.95 -13.34 -27.95
C THR A 158 2.59 -11.99 -28.55
N LYS A 159 1.99 -11.98 -29.76
CA LYS A 159 1.26 -10.82 -30.25
C LYS A 159 0.10 -10.52 -29.29
N GLY A 160 0.08 -9.33 -28.72
CA GLY A 160 -0.90 -8.89 -27.73
C GLY A 160 -1.04 -7.38 -27.72
N VAL A 161 -1.69 -6.83 -26.69
CA VAL A 161 -1.75 -5.37 -26.52
C VAL A 161 -0.42 -4.85 -25.98
N LYS A 162 0.15 -3.79 -26.55
CA LYS A 162 1.39 -3.20 -26.02
C LYS A 162 1.17 -2.73 -24.58
N PHE A 163 2.21 -2.82 -23.77
CA PHE A 163 2.16 -2.47 -22.36
C PHE A 163 3.53 -1.99 -21.86
N ALA A 164 3.61 -0.78 -21.32
CA ALA A 164 4.81 -0.20 -20.76
C ALA A 164 4.57 0.12 -19.28
N LEU A 165 5.03 -0.76 -18.38
CA LEU A 165 4.75 -0.69 -16.95
C LEU A 165 5.16 0.67 -16.34
N PRO A 166 4.29 1.37 -15.57
CA PRO A 166 4.59 2.71 -15.09
C PRO A 166 5.81 2.76 -14.15
N PRO A 167 6.64 3.82 -14.20
CA PRO A 167 7.87 3.90 -13.43
C PRO A 167 7.60 4.08 -11.92
N SER A 168 8.31 3.34 -11.08
CA SER A 168 8.28 3.45 -9.61
C SER A 168 8.44 4.90 -9.14
N ALA A 169 7.50 5.38 -8.32
CA ALA A 169 7.40 6.79 -7.94
C ALA A 169 6.73 6.98 -6.57
N ASP A 170 7.04 8.10 -5.93
CA ASP A 170 6.27 8.65 -4.82
C ASP A 170 5.51 9.88 -5.29
N LEU A 171 4.19 9.87 -5.12
CA LEU A 171 3.27 10.89 -5.61
C LEU A 171 2.54 11.50 -4.42
N GLN A 172 2.76 12.78 -4.15
CA GLN A 172 2.01 13.55 -3.16
C GLN A 172 0.88 14.29 -3.84
N TYR A 173 -0.30 14.32 -3.21
CA TYR A 173 -1.51 14.96 -3.74
C TYR A 173 -2.05 16.01 -2.78
N ASP A 174 -2.46 17.14 -3.34
CA ASP A 174 -3.47 18.00 -2.75
C ASP A 174 -4.82 17.27 -2.81
N THR A 175 -5.46 17.10 -1.64
CA THR A 175 -6.74 16.39 -1.53
C THR A 175 -7.87 17.38 -1.33
N PHE A 176 -9.00 17.17 -1.98
CA PHE A 176 -10.19 17.99 -1.83
C PHE A 176 -11.43 17.12 -1.58
N TYR A 177 -12.31 17.58 -0.70
CA TYR A 177 -13.63 17.01 -0.46
C TYR A 177 -14.67 18.08 -0.69
N ASN A 178 -15.55 17.90 -1.69
CA ASN A 178 -16.51 18.92 -2.15
C ASN A 178 -15.86 20.31 -2.39
N GLY A 179 -14.66 20.34 -2.99
CA GLY A 179 -13.89 21.56 -3.24
C GLY A 179 -13.31 22.26 -2.00
N MET A 180 -13.31 21.60 -0.82
CA MET A 180 -12.55 22.01 0.36
C MET A 180 -11.25 21.21 0.45
N GLN A 181 -10.11 21.90 0.51
CA GLN A 181 -8.80 21.26 0.63
C GLN A 181 -8.65 20.58 2.00
N ASN A 182 -8.01 19.42 2.03
CA ASN A 182 -7.74 18.64 3.24
C ASN A 182 -6.22 18.32 3.35
N MET A 183 -5.82 17.55 4.37
CA MET A 183 -4.43 17.12 4.51
C MET A 183 -3.93 16.35 3.25
N PRO A 184 -2.62 16.39 2.94
CA PRO A 184 -2.12 15.75 1.72
C PRO A 184 -2.35 14.25 1.68
N GLY A 185 -2.52 13.72 0.48
CA GLY A 185 -2.57 12.30 0.19
C GLY A 185 -1.24 11.82 -0.40
N THR A 186 -0.95 10.54 -0.30
CA THR A 186 0.23 9.91 -0.91
C THR A 186 -0.15 8.66 -1.67
N ILE A 187 0.52 8.43 -2.80
CA ILE A 187 0.59 7.14 -3.49
C ILE A 187 2.07 6.74 -3.60
N HIS A 188 2.40 5.59 -3.04
CA HIS A 188 3.71 4.95 -3.19
C HIS A 188 3.56 3.78 -4.17
N TRP A 189 4.07 3.95 -5.38
CA TRP A 189 4.11 2.91 -6.41
C TRP A 189 5.51 2.34 -6.52
N ARG A 190 5.64 1.01 -6.47
CA ARG A 190 6.91 0.28 -6.59
C ARG A 190 6.74 -0.97 -7.43
N THR A 191 7.66 -1.19 -8.37
CA THR A 191 7.77 -2.42 -9.16
C THR A 191 9.21 -2.69 -9.57
N ASP A 192 9.54 -3.97 -9.72
CA ASP A 192 10.79 -4.48 -10.31
C ASP A 192 10.60 -5.01 -11.75
N GLY A 193 9.41 -4.85 -12.33
CA GLY A 193 9.02 -5.39 -13.63
C GLY A 193 8.32 -6.76 -13.56
N SER A 194 8.44 -7.49 -12.45
CA SER A 194 7.83 -8.82 -12.24
C SER A 194 6.86 -8.83 -11.05
N GLY A 195 7.19 -8.13 -9.97
CA GLY A 195 6.37 -7.87 -8.79
C GLY A 195 5.96 -6.41 -8.69
N TYR A 196 4.92 -6.11 -7.90
CA TYR A 196 4.61 -4.73 -7.52
C TYR A 196 4.06 -4.61 -6.09
N SER A 197 4.23 -3.41 -5.52
CA SER A 197 3.42 -2.94 -4.39
C SER A 197 2.93 -1.51 -4.64
N LEU A 198 1.69 -1.28 -4.21
CA LEU A 198 0.97 -0.02 -4.33
C LEU A 198 0.36 0.29 -2.97
N TYR A 199 0.76 1.40 -2.36
CA TYR A 199 0.18 1.89 -1.11
C TYR A 199 -0.41 3.28 -1.35
N VAL A 200 -1.62 3.53 -0.83
CA VAL A 200 -2.28 4.83 -0.87
C VAL A 200 -2.74 5.20 0.53
N SER A 201 -2.52 6.46 0.91
CA SER A 201 -3.03 7.03 2.16
C SER A 201 -3.57 8.44 1.90
N MET A 202 -4.81 8.68 2.28
CA MET A 202 -5.46 10.00 2.18
C MET A 202 -6.44 10.21 3.35
N PRO A 203 -6.62 11.45 3.84
CA PRO A 203 -7.68 11.74 4.79
C PRO A 203 -9.05 11.66 4.10
N VAL A 204 -10.05 11.09 4.77
CA VAL A 204 -11.46 11.25 4.40
C VAL A 204 -12.16 12.01 5.53
N PRO A 205 -12.70 13.22 5.29
CA PRO A 205 -13.38 14.01 6.31
C PRO A 205 -14.47 13.23 7.04
N PHE A 206 -14.59 13.45 8.34
CA PHE A 206 -15.53 12.77 9.26
C PHE A 206 -15.38 11.24 9.37
N VAL A 207 -14.43 10.63 8.63
CA VAL A 207 -14.15 9.18 8.63
C VAL A 207 -12.81 8.88 9.29
N GLY A 208 -11.78 9.71 9.05
CA GLY A 208 -10.40 9.50 9.49
C GLY A 208 -9.48 9.13 8.32
N PRO A 209 -8.32 8.51 8.58
CA PRO A 209 -7.43 8.06 7.50
C PRO A 209 -8.12 6.97 6.67
N TYR A 210 -7.99 7.07 5.35
CA TYR A 210 -8.30 6.01 4.42
C TYR A 210 -6.98 5.49 3.85
N THR A 211 -6.60 4.27 4.23
CA THR A 211 -5.42 3.60 3.71
C THR A 211 -5.82 2.39 2.88
N TYR A 212 -5.01 2.14 1.86
CA TYR A 212 -5.28 1.18 0.82
C TYR A 212 -3.95 0.54 0.43
N GLU A 213 -3.92 -0.79 0.31
CA GLU A 213 -2.75 -1.50 -0.19
C GLU A 213 -3.14 -2.53 -1.26
N SER A 214 -2.37 -2.59 -2.33
CA SER A 214 -2.43 -3.65 -3.34
C SER A 214 -1.03 -4.21 -3.56
N ARG A 215 -0.90 -5.54 -3.56
CA ARG A 215 0.34 -6.24 -3.90
C ARG A 215 0.06 -7.40 -4.84
N GLY A 216 0.97 -7.64 -5.76
CA GLY A 216 0.83 -8.67 -6.76
C GLY A 216 2.03 -8.75 -7.69
N ARG A 217 1.76 -9.20 -8.91
CA ARG A 217 2.74 -9.47 -9.96
C ARG A 217 2.39 -8.74 -11.25
N VAL A 218 3.27 -8.83 -12.23
CA VAL A 218 2.94 -8.64 -13.64
C VAL A 218 2.73 -10.03 -14.24
N ASP A 219 1.58 -10.28 -14.86
CA ASP A 219 1.27 -11.57 -15.49
C ASP A 219 1.06 -11.45 -17.02
N ALA A 220 0.29 -12.35 -17.63
CA ALA A 220 0.03 -12.32 -19.07
C ALA A 220 -0.88 -11.16 -19.50
N PHE A 221 -1.55 -10.48 -18.56
CA PHE A 221 -2.50 -9.40 -18.84
C PHE A 221 -2.02 -8.03 -18.32
N GLY A 222 -0.77 -7.90 -17.85
CA GLY A 222 -0.25 -6.70 -17.20
C GLY A 222 -0.27 -6.83 -15.68
N ILE A 223 -0.66 -5.79 -14.96
CA ILE A 223 -0.74 -5.78 -13.50
C ILE A 223 -1.78 -6.80 -13.02
N ALA A 224 -1.38 -7.56 -12.00
CA ALA A 224 -2.10 -8.74 -11.53
C ALA A 224 -2.11 -8.78 -9.99
N PRO A 225 -3.11 -8.16 -9.34
CA PRO A 225 -3.24 -8.15 -7.89
C PRO A 225 -3.36 -9.55 -7.31
N ALA A 226 -2.68 -9.81 -6.20
CA ALA A 226 -2.80 -11.04 -5.41
C ALA A 226 -3.55 -10.78 -4.10
N ARG A 227 -3.32 -9.61 -3.47
CA ARG A 227 -4.01 -9.16 -2.25
C ARG A 227 -4.31 -7.66 -2.31
N TYR A 228 -5.55 -7.33 -2.00
CA TYR A 228 -6.05 -5.98 -1.72
C TYR A 228 -6.34 -5.84 -0.21
N VAL A 229 -6.04 -4.67 0.35
CA VAL A 229 -6.31 -4.22 1.72
C VAL A 229 -7.02 -2.86 1.68
N GLU A 230 -8.12 -2.67 2.40
CA GLU A 230 -8.72 -1.36 2.70
C GLU A 230 -8.85 -1.15 4.21
N THR A 231 -8.45 0.03 4.72
CA THR A 231 -8.73 0.44 6.11
C THR A 231 -9.38 1.82 6.11
N ARG A 232 -10.58 1.92 6.67
CA ARG A 232 -11.42 3.13 6.63
C ARG A 232 -11.70 3.70 8.01
N GLY A 233 -10.85 4.63 8.44
CA GLY A 233 -10.90 5.29 9.74
C GLY A 233 -10.31 4.40 10.84
N ARG A 234 -11.11 4.13 11.88
CA ARG A 234 -10.75 3.23 12.99
C ARG A 234 -11.45 1.85 12.89
N ARG A 235 -11.98 1.51 11.72
CA ARG A 235 -12.56 0.18 11.45
C ARG A 235 -11.45 -0.86 11.25
N PRO A 236 -11.71 -2.16 11.49
CA PRO A 236 -10.86 -3.24 11.00
C PRO A 236 -10.64 -3.14 9.49
N SER A 237 -9.52 -3.68 9.01
CA SER A 237 -9.22 -3.72 7.58
C SER A 237 -10.05 -4.80 6.87
N ASP A 238 -10.66 -4.45 5.75
CA ASP A 238 -11.23 -5.40 4.80
C ASP A 238 -10.14 -5.85 3.80
N PHE A 239 -10.25 -7.09 3.31
CA PHE A 239 -9.30 -7.67 2.37
C PHE A 239 -10.02 -8.44 1.26
N ALA A 240 -9.43 -8.42 0.06
CA ALA A 240 -9.75 -9.33 -1.04
C ALA A 240 -8.49 -10.10 -1.48
N ILE A 241 -8.63 -11.40 -1.74
CA ILE A 241 -7.54 -12.28 -2.18
C ILE A 241 -7.89 -12.84 -3.55
N PHE A 242 -6.98 -12.70 -4.51
CA PHE A 242 -7.16 -13.03 -5.93
C PHE A 242 -6.45 -14.36 -6.24
N ASN A 243 -7.07 -15.47 -5.87
CA ASN A 243 -6.48 -16.80 -6.04
C ASN A 243 -6.54 -17.23 -7.52
N ARG A 244 -5.36 -17.23 -8.18
CA ARG A 244 -5.20 -17.64 -9.59
C ARG A 244 -5.16 -19.14 -9.81
N GLU A 245 -4.93 -19.94 -8.76
CA GLU A 245 -4.93 -21.40 -8.81
C GLU A 245 -6.37 -21.93 -8.79
N THR A 246 -7.22 -21.43 -7.88
CA THR A 246 -8.64 -21.76 -7.82
C THR A 246 -9.53 -20.90 -8.73
N LYS A 247 -8.94 -19.89 -9.40
CA LYS A 247 -9.64 -18.88 -10.22
C LYS A 247 -10.81 -18.21 -9.48
N GLN A 248 -10.58 -17.83 -8.22
CA GLN A 248 -11.56 -17.17 -7.36
C GLN A 248 -11.01 -15.92 -6.69
N ILE A 249 -11.90 -14.95 -6.47
CA ILE A 249 -11.71 -13.83 -5.54
C ILE A 249 -12.49 -14.17 -4.26
N VAL A 250 -11.85 -14.06 -3.11
CA VAL A 250 -12.48 -14.26 -1.79
C VAL A 250 -12.28 -13.04 -0.90
N PHE A 251 -13.29 -12.70 -0.10
CA PHE A 251 -13.30 -11.54 0.79
C PHE A 251 -13.15 -11.95 2.26
N THR A 252 -12.71 -11.01 3.11
CA THR A 252 -12.77 -11.18 4.58
C THR A 252 -14.00 -10.50 5.21
N GLY A 253 -14.50 -9.43 4.60
CA GLY A 253 -15.66 -8.68 5.11
C GLY A 253 -17.01 -9.36 4.86
N THR A 254 -17.06 -10.38 4.01
CA THR A 254 -18.24 -11.20 3.71
C THR A 254 -17.81 -12.65 3.40
N PRO A 255 -18.70 -13.65 3.55
CA PRO A 255 -18.43 -15.03 3.09
C PRO A 255 -18.55 -15.20 1.57
N ASN A 256 -18.65 -14.10 0.80
CA ASN A 256 -18.85 -14.15 -0.64
C ASN A 256 -17.55 -14.55 -1.36
N SER A 257 -17.72 -15.14 -2.56
CA SER A 257 -16.65 -15.31 -3.53
C SER A 257 -17.14 -14.94 -4.92
N LEU A 258 -16.20 -14.60 -5.81
CA LEU A 258 -16.45 -14.32 -7.23
C LEU A 258 -15.51 -15.19 -8.07
N ALA A 259 -15.87 -15.46 -9.32
CA ALA A 259 -14.90 -15.95 -10.29
C ALA A 259 -13.82 -14.88 -10.52
N LEU A 260 -12.57 -15.30 -10.74
CA LEU A 260 -11.45 -14.42 -11.09
C LEU A 260 -11.27 -14.43 -12.62
N PRO A 261 -11.83 -13.46 -13.37
CA PRO A 261 -11.53 -13.32 -14.79
C PRO A 261 -10.08 -12.85 -14.98
N ASP A 262 -9.51 -13.17 -16.14
CA ASP A 262 -8.17 -12.73 -16.48
C ASP A 262 -8.11 -11.21 -16.70
N GLY A 263 -7.01 -10.59 -16.25
CA GLY A 263 -6.87 -9.13 -16.21
C GLY A 263 -7.69 -8.42 -15.12
N ALA A 264 -8.33 -9.14 -14.18
CA ALA A 264 -9.01 -8.55 -13.04
C ALA A 264 -8.08 -7.65 -12.19
N GLN A 265 -8.60 -6.50 -11.77
CA GLN A 265 -7.91 -5.46 -11.00
C GLN A 265 -8.62 -5.20 -9.66
N ASP A 266 -7.95 -4.47 -8.79
CA ASP A 266 -8.57 -3.73 -7.68
C ASP A 266 -8.64 -2.23 -8.02
N ARG A 267 -9.32 -1.44 -7.15
CA ARG A 267 -9.67 -0.05 -7.42
C ARG A 267 -8.51 0.88 -7.80
N PHE A 268 -7.30 0.68 -7.26
CA PHE A 268 -6.14 1.53 -7.57
C PHE A 268 -5.09 0.85 -8.46
N SER A 269 -4.97 -0.49 -8.49
CA SER A 269 -4.14 -1.16 -9.51
C SER A 269 -4.70 -0.91 -10.92
N MET A 270 -6.02 -0.79 -11.08
CA MET A 270 -6.65 -0.41 -12.34
C MET A 270 -6.09 0.90 -12.91
N LEU A 271 -5.75 1.88 -12.06
CA LEU A 271 -5.13 3.15 -12.49
C LEU A 271 -3.73 2.93 -13.08
N MET A 272 -2.92 2.09 -12.43
CA MET A 272 -1.58 1.75 -12.89
C MET A 272 -1.61 0.82 -14.12
N GLN A 273 -2.65 0.00 -14.25
CA GLN A 273 -2.88 -0.88 -15.39
C GLN A 273 -3.32 -0.06 -16.62
N LEU A 274 -4.22 0.91 -16.44
CA LEU A 274 -4.58 1.88 -17.46
C LEU A 274 -3.35 2.68 -17.90
N ALA A 275 -2.57 3.22 -16.95
CA ALA A 275 -1.31 3.90 -17.24
C ALA A 275 -0.33 3.03 -18.05
N GLY A 276 -0.19 1.75 -17.69
CA GLY A 276 0.71 0.83 -18.40
C GLY A 276 0.23 0.48 -19.82
N LEU A 277 -1.07 0.35 -20.03
CA LEU A 277 -1.65 0.12 -21.37
C LEU A 277 -1.55 1.36 -22.25
N VAL A 278 -1.89 2.53 -21.72
CA VAL A 278 -1.83 3.82 -22.44
C VAL A 278 -0.38 4.19 -22.75
N GLY A 279 0.56 3.93 -21.83
CA GLY A 279 1.99 4.09 -22.08
C GLY A 279 2.58 3.08 -23.07
N GLY A 280 1.93 1.93 -23.26
CA GLY A 280 2.31 0.93 -24.26
C GLY A 280 1.84 1.28 -25.67
N ASP A 281 0.61 1.79 -25.82
CA ASP A 281 0.08 2.27 -27.09
C ASP A 281 -0.77 3.54 -26.93
N PRO A 282 -0.15 4.74 -26.90
CA PRO A 282 -0.89 6.00 -26.80
C PRO A 282 -1.86 6.23 -27.97
N ASP A 283 -1.58 5.65 -29.14
CA ASP A 283 -2.40 5.79 -30.35
C ASP A 283 -3.66 4.91 -30.32
N ALA A 284 -3.69 3.84 -29.52
CA ALA A 284 -4.89 3.05 -29.29
C ALA A 284 -5.95 3.80 -28.45
N TYR A 285 -5.54 4.77 -27.63
CA TYR A 285 -6.42 5.48 -26.70
C TYR A 285 -6.83 6.87 -27.23
N ARG A 286 -7.65 6.88 -28.28
CA ARG A 286 -8.24 8.09 -28.88
C ARG A 286 -9.60 8.44 -28.23
N PRO A 287 -10.07 9.70 -28.30
CA PRO A 287 -11.41 10.08 -27.83
C PRO A 287 -12.51 9.12 -28.31
N GLY A 288 -13.37 8.69 -27.38
CA GLY A 288 -14.45 7.73 -27.63
C GLY A 288 -14.08 6.25 -27.45
N VAL A 289 -12.79 5.88 -27.44
CA VAL A 289 -12.36 4.49 -27.19
C VAL A 289 -12.61 4.10 -25.73
N THR A 290 -13.17 2.92 -25.51
CA THR A 290 -13.57 2.42 -24.18
C THR A 290 -12.82 1.14 -23.82
N ARG A 291 -12.19 1.09 -22.64
CA ARG A 291 -11.52 -0.09 -22.08
C ARG A 291 -12.35 -0.67 -20.93
N GLU A 292 -12.68 -1.96 -21.02
CA GLU A 292 -13.30 -2.70 -19.91
C GLU A 292 -12.23 -3.17 -18.91
N PHE A 293 -12.47 -2.94 -17.62
CA PHE A 293 -11.73 -3.54 -16.52
C PHE A 293 -12.71 -4.22 -15.56
N PHE A 294 -12.44 -5.46 -15.13
CA PHE A 294 -13.15 -6.04 -13.99
C PHE A 294 -12.45 -5.58 -12.71
N VAL A 295 -13.13 -4.74 -11.92
CA VAL A 295 -12.57 -4.05 -10.75
C VAL A 295 -13.23 -4.57 -9.47
N VAL A 296 -12.41 -4.99 -8.53
CA VAL A 296 -12.82 -5.52 -7.22
C VAL A 296 -12.80 -4.40 -6.17
N ASP A 297 -13.91 -4.28 -5.44
CA ASP A 297 -14.08 -3.46 -4.23
C ASP A 297 -14.00 -4.38 -2.98
N ARG A 298 -14.19 -3.87 -1.77
CA ARG A 298 -13.99 -4.63 -0.51
C ARG A 298 -14.85 -5.91 -0.34
N ASP A 299 -15.97 -6.02 -1.05
CA ASP A 299 -17.03 -7.03 -0.86
C ASP A 299 -17.70 -7.51 -2.18
N SER A 300 -17.25 -6.97 -3.32
CA SER A 300 -17.95 -7.04 -4.60
C SER A 300 -16.98 -6.81 -5.78
N GLY A 301 -17.43 -7.09 -7.00
CA GLY A 301 -16.62 -6.91 -8.21
C GLY A 301 -17.50 -6.51 -9.40
N GLU A 302 -17.02 -5.55 -10.19
CA GLU A 302 -17.78 -4.90 -11.24
C GLU A 302 -16.94 -4.68 -12.51
N THR A 303 -17.52 -4.91 -13.70
CA THR A 303 -16.94 -4.35 -14.93
C THR A 303 -17.14 -2.84 -14.96
N TRP A 304 -16.06 -2.09 -15.15
CA TRP A 304 -16.01 -0.64 -15.31
C TRP A 304 -15.56 -0.29 -16.75
N PRO A 305 -16.40 0.40 -17.54
CA PRO A 305 -16.01 0.92 -18.86
C PRO A 305 -15.32 2.28 -18.71
N ILE A 306 -14.00 2.31 -18.89
CA ILE A 306 -13.19 3.53 -18.83
C ILE A 306 -12.99 4.06 -20.25
N THR A 307 -13.55 5.24 -20.55
CA THR A 307 -13.54 5.83 -21.89
C THR A 307 -12.58 7.01 -21.95
N THR A 308 -11.76 7.09 -23.00
CA THR A 308 -10.94 8.27 -23.28
C THR A 308 -11.80 9.44 -23.73
N ILE A 309 -11.64 10.60 -23.10
CA ILE A 309 -12.38 11.82 -23.41
C ILE A 309 -11.55 12.75 -24.32
N GLY A 310 -10.29 13.00 -23.96
CA GLY A 310 -9.40 13.87 -24.72
C GLY A 310 -8.10 14.17 -23.98
N ASP A 311 -7.25 15.00 -24.58
CA ASP A 311 -6.04 15.54 -23.96
C ASP A 311 -6.31 16.98 -23.48
N GLU A 312 -5.99 17.29 -22.23
CA GLU A 312 -6.17 18.62 -21.65
C GLU A 312 -5.02 19.02 -20.70
N THR A 313 -4.79 20.31 -20.54
CA THR A 313 -3.73 20.86 -19.68
C THR A 313 -4.25 21.06 -18.25
N ILE A 314 -3.72 20.28 -17.30
CA ILE A 314 -4.04 20.35 -15.87
C ILE A 314 -3.09 21.32 -15.16
N SER A 315 -3.65 22.35 -14.52
CA SER A 315 -2.90 23.23 -13.61
C SER A 315 -2.73 22.60 -12.24
N THR A 316 -1.48 22.42 -11.79
CA THR A 316 -1.12 21.88 -10.47
C THR A 316 -0.31 22.89 -9.66
N SER A 317 -0.09 22.60 -8.37
CA SER A 317 0.83 23.39 -7.53
C SER A 317 2.31 23.28 -7.95
N ALA A 318 2.67 22.30 -8.80
CA ALA A 318 3.98 22.20 -9.45
C ALA A 318 4.05 22.84 -10.85
N GLY A 319 2.96 23.45 -11.33
CA GLY A 319 2.84 24.02 -12.68
C GLY A 319 1.82 23.28 -13.56
N SER A 320 1.77 23.61 -14.85
CA SER A 320 0.84 23.00 -15.81
C SER A 320 1.40 21.69 -16.39
N LEU A 321 0.53 20.68 -16.54
CA LEU A 321 0.86 19.36 -17.09
C LEU A 321 -0.20 18.95 -18.12
N ASP A 322 0.21 18.66 -19.35
CA ASP A 322 -0.67 18.04 -20.33
C ASP A 322 -0.96 16.58 -19.95
N ALA A 323 -2.24 16.19 -19.95
CA ALA A 323 -2.68 14.88 -19.51
C ALA A 323 -3.90 14.38 -20.29
N ARG A 324 -3.97 13.07 -20.53
CA ARG A 324 -5.14 12.44 -21.14
C ARG A 324 -6.21 12.18 -20.09
N HIS A 325 -7.40 12.72 -20.32
CA HIS A 325 -8.60 12.51 -19.52
C HIS A 325 -9.31 11.22 -19.91
N PHE A 326 -9.64 10.41 -18.90
CA PHE A 326 -10.45 9.20 -18.99
C PHE A 326 -11.61 9.28 -17.98
N MET A 327 -12.77 8.75 -18.34
CA MET A 327 -13.96 8.74 -17.50
C MET A 327 -14.62 7.35 -17.45
N ARG A 328 -15.01 6.89 -16.25
CA ARG A 328 -15.91 5.73 -16.10
C ARG A 328 -17.33 6.13 -16.52
N LEU A 329 -17.82 5.55 -17.61
CA LEU A 329 -19.19 5.83 -18.07
C LEU A 329 -20.24 5.15 -17.17
N PRO A 330 -21.41 5.78 -16.95
CA PRO A 330 -22.57 5.12 -16.34
C PRO A 330 -23.03 3.92 -17.19
N ARG A 331 -23.19 2.74 -16.58
CA ARG A 331 -23.56 1.51 -17.31
C ARG A 331 -25.06 1.31 -17.46
N ARG A 332 -25.86 2.04 -16.69
CA ARG A 332 -27.33 1.98 -16.63
C ARG A 332 -27.90 3.25 -16.01
N ALA A 333 -29.20 3.49 -16.20
CA ALA A 333 -29.92 4.51 -15.45
C ALA A 333 -29.70 4.32 -13.93
N GLY A 334 -29.35 5.39 -13.23
CA GLY A 334 -29.03 5.37 -11.80
C GLY A 334 -27.58 4.97 -11.44
N ASP A 335 -26.69 4.64 -12.39
CA ASP A 335 -25.26 4.40 -12.12
C ASP A 335 -24.49 5.72 -11.94
N ALA A 336 -24.84 6.46 -10.89
CA ALA A 336 -24.41 7.84 -10.65
C ALA A 336 -22.97 8.00 -10.12
N ARG A 337 -22.22 6.90 -9.91
CA ARG A 337 -20.81 6.98 -9.51
C ARG A 337 -19.95 7.31 -10.74
N ARG A 338 -19.45 8.55 -10.81
CA ARG A 338 -18.51 9.03 -11.84
C ARG A 338 -17.09 8.93 -11.29
N ILE A 339 -16.16 8.51 -12.14
CA ILE A 339 -14.72 8.47 -11.85
C ILE A 339 -13.99 9.06 -13.05
N ASP A 340 -13.28 10.16 -12.85
CA ASP A 340 -12.43 10.81 -13.84
C ASP A 340 -10.96 10.64 -13.44
N ILE A 341 -10.10 10.37 -14.42
CA ILE A 341 -8.68 10.06 -14.26
C ILE A 341 -7.90 10.83 -15.32
N TRP A 342 -6.81 11.48 -14.94
CA TRP A 342 -5.91 12.17 -15.88
C TRP A 342 -4.50 11.62 -15.77
N LEU A 343 -3.93 11.20 -16.89
CA LEU A 343 -2.61 10.56 -16.98
C LEU A 343 -1.66 11.43 -17.80
N ALA A 344 -0.52 11.86 -17.23
CA ALA A 344 0.41 12.77 -17.92
C ALA A 344 1.53 12.00 -18.65
N PRO A 345 1.70 12.14 -19.99
CA PRO A 345 2.76 11.46 -20.73
C PRO A 345 4.16 11.82 -20.20
N SER A 346 4.37 13.08 -19.83
CA SER A 346 5.63 13.63 -19.30
C SER A 346 6.08 12.98 -17.98
N LEU A 347 5.18 12.34 -17.24
CA LEU A 347 5.49 11.63 -15.99
C LEU A 347 5.50 10.10 -16.15
N GLY A 348 5.49 9.59 -17.40
CA GLY A 348 5.39 8.16 -17.68
C GLY A 348 3.96 7.62 -17.51
N TRP A 349 2.96 8.43 -17.91
CA TRP A 349 1.52 8.14 -17.81
C TRP A 349 0.99 7.88 -16.38
N LEU A 350 1.75 8.27 -15.36
CA LEU A 350 1.28 8.26 -13.98
C LEU A 350 0.07 9.21 -13.80
N PRO A 351 -0.87 8.90 -12.90
CA PRO A 351 -2.02 9.75 -12.63
C PRO A 351 -1.59 11.10 -12.03
N VAL A 352 -2.13 12.19 -12.57
CA VAL A 352 -1.87 13.57 -12.12
C VAL A 352 -3.11 14.25 -11.54
N ARG A 353 -4.29 13.75 -11.89
CA ARG A 353 -5.56 14.14 -11.28
C ARG A 353 -6.48 12.93 -11.22
N MET A 354 -7.27 12.82 -10.16
CA MET A 354 -8.34 11.83 -10.01
C MET A 354 -9.53 12.51 -9.33
N VAL A 355 -10.73 12.27 -9.83
CA VAL A 355 -11.98 12.80 -9.25
C VAL A 355 -12.98 11.64 -9.15
N GLN A 356 -13.45 11.33 -7.94
CA GLN A 356 -14.50 10.34 -7.69
C GLN A 356 -15.72 11.07 -7.14
N THR A 357 -16.82 11.07 -7.89
CA THR A 357 -18.13 11.56 -7.43
C THR A 357 -19.00 10.36 -7.08
N GLU A 358 -19.43 10.29 -5.82
CA GLU A 358 -20.34 9.26 -5.31
C GLU A 358 -21.80 9.57 -5.67
N PRO A 359 -22.72 8.57 -5.65
CA PRO A 359 -24.16 8.78 -5.92
C PRO A 359 -24.87 9.80 -5.01
N SER A 360 -24.25 10.22 -3.90
CA SER A 360 -24.72 11.30 -3.02
C SER A 360 -24.36 12.71 -3.53
N GLY A 361 -23.66 12.83 -4.66
CA GLY A 361 -23.06 14.08 -5.13
C GLY A 361 -21.77 14.48 -4.40
N ALA A 362 -21.34 13.71 -3.39
CA ALA A 362 -20.09 13.97 -2.69
C ALA A 362 -18.89 13.65 -3.61
N GLN A 363 -17.92 14.57 -3.65
CA GLN A 363 -16.77 14.52 -4.55
C GLN A 363 -15.47 14.44 -3.74
N ILE A 364 -14.64 13.45 -4.05
CA ILE A 364 -13.25 13.34 -3.60
C ILE A 364 -12.36 13.64 -4.81
N GLU A 365 -11.46 14.58 -4.68
CA GLU A 365 -10.47 14.93 -5.70
C GLU A 365 -9.05 14.81 -5.16
N LEU A 366 -8.15 14.30 -5.99
CA LEU A 366 -6.72 14.22 -5.77
C LEU A 366 -6.04 14.94 -6.94
N LEU A 367 -5.29 16.02 -6.66
CA LEU A 367 -4.51 16.77 -7.64
C LEU A 367 -3.02 16.63 -7.29
N LEU A 368 -2.18 16.25 -8.24
CA LEU A 368 -0.76 16.00 -7.98
C LEU A 368 -0.08 17.29 -7.50
N ARG A 369 0.56 17.22 -6.34
CA ARG A 369 1.37 18.28 -5.76
C ARG A 369 2.84 18.13 -6.12
N GLN A 370 3.36 16.90 -6.00
CA GLN A 370 4.77 16.60 -6.22
C GLN A 370 4.94 15.13 -6.62
N ARG A 371 5.89 14.88 -7.52
CA ARG A 371 6.43 13.55 -7.79
C ARG A 371 7.90 13.52 -7.39
N ALA A 372 8.31 12.51 -6.63
CA ALA A 372 9.70 12.12 -6.47
C ALA A 372 9.93 10.77 -7.18
N SER A 373 11.12 10.55 -7.75
CA SER A 373 11.47 9.21 -8.22
C SER A 373 11.80 8.31 -7.02
N ALA A 374 11.62 6.99 -7.19
CA ALA A 374 11.95 6.04 -6.13
C ALA A 374 13.45 6.03 -5.75
N SER A 375 14.33 6.53 -6.64
CA SER A 375 15.76 6.73 -6.36
C SER A 375 16.04 7.97 -5.51
N ASP A 376 15.37 9.10 -5.78
CA ASP A 376 15.60 10.35 -5.04
C ASP A 376 15.24 10.18 -3.55
N ALA A 377 14.08 9.57 -3.29
CA ALA A 377 13.59 9.29 -1.95
C ALA A 377 14.47 8.28 -1.16
N ALA A 378 15.32 7.49 -1.84
CA ALA A 378 16.32 6.64 -1.19
C ALA A 378 17.59 7.45 -0.85
N GLY A 379 18.03 8.33 -1.76
CA GLY A 379 19.15 9.25 -1.53
C GLY A 379 18.87 10.26 -0.41
N GLU A 380 17.66 10.82 -0.32
CA GLU A 380 17.25 11.73 0.76
C GLU A 380 17.27 11.04 2.12
N ARG A 381 16.80 9.79 2.22
CA ARG A 381 16.85 9.03 3.49
C ARG A 381 18.29 8.73 3.91
N ALA A 382 19.11 8.23 2.99
CA ALA A 382 20.53 8.00 3.27
C ALA A 382 21.28 9.30 3.66
N SER A 383 20.88 10.44 3.11
CA SER A 383 21.44 11.75 3.47
C SER A 383 20.95 12.27 4.83
N ALA A 384 19.70 11.98 5.20
CA ALA A 384 19.14 12.30 6.51
C ALA A 384 19.80 11.46 7.61
N ASP A 385 19.96 10.15 7.38
CA ASP A 385 20.66 9.24 8.30
C ASP A 385 22.14 9.62 8.45
N ALA A 386 22.82 9.99 7.35
CA ALA A 386 24.22 10.43 7.37
C ALA A 386 24.46 11.75 8.12
N ASN A 387 23.48 12.66 8.14
CA ASN A 387 23.54 13.90 8.95
C ASN A 387 23.11 13.68 10.42
N GLY A 388 22.74 12.46 10.81
CA GLY A 388 22.33 12.13 12.18
C GLY A 388 23.47 11.89 13.18
N ASP A 389 24.67 11.53 12.70
CA ASP A 389 25.78 11.04 13.54
C ASP A 389 27.13 11.77 13.26
N SER A 390 27.16 13.07 13.53
CA SER A 390 28.42 13.85 13.55
C SER A 390 28.37 14.96 14.62
N GLY A 391 28.11 14.56 15.88
CA GLY A 391 27.75 15.47 16.98
C GLY A 391 28.73 15.55 18.17
N ALA A 392 29.96 15.05 18.06
CA ALA A 392 30.88 14.97 19.21
C ALA A 392 32.33 15.39 18.90
N ALA A 393 32.78 16.42 19.66
CA ALA A 393 34.17 16.75 20.01
C ALA A 393 35.28 16.81 18.92
N SER A 394 35.76 18.02 18.64
CA SER A 394 37.19 18.30 18.42
C SER A 394 37.53 19.75 18.80
N ALA A 395 38.70 19.96 19.40
CA ALA A 395 39.11 21.25 19.98
C ALA A 395 39.99 22.08 19.02
N PRO A 396 40.03 23.42 19.15
CA PRO A 396 40.91 24.27 18.35
C PRO A 396 42.38 24.11 18.76
N THR A 397 43.27 24.06 17.77
CA THR A 397 44.73 24.01 17.94
C THR A 397 45.31 25.44 17.80
N PRO A 398 46.31 25.85 18.61
CA PRO A 398 46.71 27.26 18.71
C PRO A 398 47.64 27.73 17.59
N ALA A 399 47.58 29.05 17.32
CA ALA A 399 48.58 29.78 16.53
C ALA A 399 49.36 30.74 17.45
N SER A 400 50.67 30.89 17.20
CA SER A 400 51.58 31.67 18.06
C SER A 400 51.83 33.07 17.52
N GLY A 401 51.80 34.09 18.38
CA GLY A 401 52.11 35.48 18.03
C GLY A 401 52.02 36.40 19.26
N ALA A 402 53.11 37.07 19.60
CA ALA A 402 53.25 37.97 20.76
C ALA A 402 54.32 39.05 20.46
N PRO A 403 54.61 40.04 21.33
CA PRO A 403 53.91 40.47 22.56
C PRO A 403 53.62 42.00 22.62
N ARG A 404 52.93 42.49 23.67
CA ARG A 404 53.39 43.59 24.59
C ARG A 404 52.28 44.17 25.50
N ASN A 405 52.71 44.58 26.70
CA ASN A 405 52.06 45.42 27.74
C ASN A 405 50.75 44.82 28.34
N ALA A 406 50.54 44.61 29.65
CA ALA A 406 50.96 45.27 30.91
C ALA A 406 50.12 46.49 31.32
N ASP A 407 49.22 46.32 32.30
CA ASP A 407 49.34 46.91 33.65
C ASP A 407 48.33 46.31 34.67
N GLU A 408 48.63 46.49 35.96
CA GLU A 408 47.80 46.52 37.22
C GLU A 408 46.50 45.67 37.39
N SER A 409 46.34 44.82 38.44
CA SER A 409 46.12 45.03 39.90
C SER A 409 44.61 45.20 40.27
N VAL A 410 44.01 44.77 41.41
CA VAL A 410 44.43 44.16 42.72
C VAL A 410 43.30 43.18 43.22
N ASN A 411 43.54 42.39 44.30
CA ASN A 411 42.62 41.84 45.36
C ASN A 411 41.08 41.68 45.10
N SER A 412 40.33 40.68 45.59
CA SER A 412 40.42 39.73 46.74
C SER A 412 39.24 38.70 46.64
N THR A 413 38.91 37.72 47.51
CA THR A 413 39.39 37.16 48.80
C THR A 413 38.84 35.71 48.99
N ALA A 414 39.22 35.00 50.07
CA ALA A 414 38.74 33.67 50.51
C ALA A 414 37.20 33.55 50.77
N GLY A 415 36.59 32.35 50.94
CA GLY A 415 37.13 30.98 50.89
C GLY A 415 36.12 29.90 51.38
N ALA A 416 36.51 28.62 51.30
CA ALA A 416 35.76 27.42 51.77
C ALA A 416 36.14 27.07 53.24
N PRO A 417 35.67 25.98 53.94
CA PRO A 417 35.36 24.63 53.42
C PRO A 417 34.26 23.76 54.13
N ALA A 418 34.11 22.52 53.62
CA ALA A 418 33.77 21.26 54.33
C ALA A 418 32.31 20.88 54.71
N SER A 419 32.12 19.57 54.87
CA SER A 419 30.92 18.77 55.30
C SER A 419 31.40 17.73 56.35
N PRO A 420 30.64 16.72 56.86
CA PRO A 420 29.22 16.29 56.73
C PRO A 420 28.56 16.24 58.16
N PRO A 421 27.75 15.25 58.66
CA PRO A 421 26.92 14.16 58.08
C PRO A 421 25.48 13.96 58.66
N ALA A 422 24.76 13.01 58.04
CA ALA A 422 23.77 12.01 58.54
C ALA A 422 22.87 12.23 59.79
N VAL A 423 21.58 11.81 59.66
CA VAL A 423 20.81 10.91 60.58
C VAL A 423 19.45 10.50 59.95
N HIS A 424 18.86 9.37 60.36
CA HIS A 424 17.52 8.86 59.97
C HIS A 424 16.40 9.32 60.95
N GLU A 425 15.11 9.30 60.54
CA GLU A 425 14.12 8.26 60.97
C GLU A 425 12.75 8.42 60.24
N ARG A 426 11.62 7.97 60.81
CA ARG A 426 10.42 7.43 60.12
C ARG A 426 9.06 8.01 60.58
N GLN A 427 8.00 7.61 59.85
CA GLN A 427 6.58 7.42 60.27
C GLN A 427 5.72 8.70 60.44
N GLN A 428 4.65 8.87 59.64
CA GLN A 428 3.26 8.32 59.75
C GLN A 428 2.34 9.19 60.65
N PRO A 429 0.99 9.03 60.70
CA PRO A 429 0.14 7.97 60.14
C PRO A 429 -0.13 8.04 58.63
#